data_AF-A0A7K1KDR8-F1
#
_entry.id   AF-A0A7K1KDR8-F1
#
_cell.length_a   1.000
_cell.length_b   1.000
_cell.length_c   1.000
_cell.angle_alpha   90.00
_cell.angle_beta   90.00
_cell.angle_gamma   90.00
#
_symmetry.space_group_name_H-M   'P 1'
#
loop_
_entity.id
_entity.type
_entity.pdbx_description
1 polymer ?
#
loop_
_entity_poly.entity_id
_entity_poly.type
_entity_poly.pdbx_seq_one_letter_code
_entity_poly.pdbx_strand_id
1 'polypeptide(L)'
;MRILRCGSAEIADDVDEVADGEIVVALTRDELALFAGGIRESLEEIEDWEFDTRLGVTRSEAREILNHTINVLGSIPLDEWPR
;
A
#
# COMPACT_ATOMS: atom_id res chain seq x y z
N MET A 1 -3.22 -4.92 4.30
CA MET A 1 -3.52 -3.49 4.04
C MET A 1 -5.01 -3.32 3.76
N ARG A 2 -5.70 -2.43 4.48
CA ARG A 2 -7.15 -2.19 4.33
C ARG A 2 -7.34 -0.72 3.97
N ILE A 3 -8.36 -0.40 3.16
CA ILE A 3 -8.67 0.98 2.79
C ILE A 3 -9.56 1.58 3.86
N LEU A 4 -9.11 2.68 4.46
CA LEU A 4 -9.94 3.55 5.30
C LEU A 4 -10.35 4.76 4.44
N ARG A 5 -11.65 5.08 4.41
CA ARG A 5 -12.12 6.24 3.64
C ARG A 5 -11.71 7.53 4.35
N CYS A 6 -11.01 8.40 3.64
CA CYS A 6 -10.68 9.73 4.13
C CYS A 6 -11.95 10.59 4.10
N GLY A 7 -12.46 11.01 5.26
CA GLY A 7 -13.70 11.79 5.33
C GLY A 7 -14.39 11.90 6.68
N SER A 8 -13.98 11.17 7.70
CA SER A 8 -14.40 11.43 9.08
C SER A 8 -13.30 12.21 9.79
N ALA A 9 -13.66 13.32 10.44
CA ALA A 9 -12.80 14.03 11.38
C ALA A 9 -12.46 13.21 12.65
N GLU A 10 -12.72 11.91 12.58
CA GLU A 10 -12.48 10.92 13.58
C GLU A 10 -12.00 9.70 12.79
N ILE A 11 -10.91 9.07 13.22
CA ILE A 11 -10.83 7.61 13.10
C ILE A 11 -11.99 7.15 14.02
N ALA A 12 -13.22 7.19 13.50
CA ALA A 12 -14.45 7.28 14.28
C ALA A 12 -14.59 6.08 15.19
N ASP A 13 -15.17 6.27 16.37
CA ASP A 13 -15.40 5.31 17.46
C ASP A 13 -16.02 3.93 17.08
N ASP A 14 -16.21 3.64 15.79
CA ASP A 14 -16.69 2.39 15.20
C ASP A 14 -15.69 1.75 14.19
N VAL A 15 -14.40 2.11 14.20
CA VAL A 15 -13.38 1.34 13.45
C VAL A 15 -12.99 0.12 14.27
N ASP A 16 -13.04 -1.08 13.67
CA ASP A 16 -12.31 -2.25 14.17
C ASP A 16 -10.96 -1.76 14.74
N GLU A 17 -10.73 -1.95 16.04
CA GLU A 17 -9.51 -1.52 16.72
C GLU A 17 -8.31 -1.92 15.85
N VAL A 18 -7.53 -0.93 15.41
CA VAL A 18 -6.25 -1.18 14.74
C VAL A 18 -5.45 -2.07 15.68
N ALA A 19 -5.15 -3.30 15.24
CA ALA A 19 -4.56 -4.29 16.13
C ALA A 19 -3.20 -3.80 16.64
N ASP A 20 -2.79 -4.23 17.84
CA ASP A 20 -1.48 -3.90 18.40
C ASP A 20 -0.36 -4.23 17.40
N GLY A 21 0.34 -3.19 16.92
CA GLY A 21 1.42 -3.29 15.94
C GLY A 21 1.03 -2.96 14.49
N GLU A 22 -0.24 -2.68 14.19
CA GLU A 22 -0.65 -2.19 12.88
C GLU A 22 -0.42 -0.68 12.73
N ILE A 23 -0.02 -0.25 11.53
CA ILE A 23 0.19 1.16 11.18
C ILE A 23 -0.84 1.57 10.14
N VAL A 24 -1.53 2.69 10.38
CA VAL A 24 -2.42 3.33 9.42
C VAL A 24 -1.67 4.47 8.73
N VAL A 25 -1.62 4.44 7.40
CA VAL A 25 -1.05 5.50 6.58
C VAL A 25 -2.14 6.09 5.69
N ALA A 26 -2.28 7.41 5.70
CA ALA A 26 -3.14 8.13 4.77
C ALA A 26 -2.34 8.50 3.52
N LEU A 27 -2.83 8.09 2.34
CA LEU A 27 -2.22 8.36 1.05
C LEU A 27 -3.29 8.82 0.07
N THR A 28 -2.93 9.75 -0.81
CA THR A 28 -3.68 10.02 -2.04
C THR A 28 -3.56 8.83 -2.99
N ARG A 29 -4.44 8.79 -4.00
CA ARG A 29 -4.38 7.76 -5.06
C ARG A 29 -3.03 7.77 -5.80
N ASP A 30 -2.50 8.96 -6.07
CA ASP A 30 -1.23 9.12 -6.79
C ASP A 30 -0.03 8.70 -5.95
N GLU A 31 -0.04 8.99 -4.63
CA GLU A 31 0.99 8.50 -3.71
C GLU A 31 0.95 6.98 -3.56
N LEU A 32 -0.23 6.38 -3.51
CA LEU A 32 -0.39 4.92 -3.51
C LEU A 32 0.13 4.31 -4.83
N ALA A 33 -0.11 4.96 -5.96
CA ALA A 33 0.42 4.54 -7.25
C ALA A 33 1.96 4.64 -7.29
N LEU A 34 2.53 5.70 -6.72
CA LEU A 34 3.99 5.87 -6.58
C LEU A 34 4.59 4.77 -5.70
N PHE A 35 3.96 4.45 -4.56
CA PHE A 35 4.37 3.37 -3.68
C PHE A 35 4.38 2.01 -4.39
N ALA A 36 3.32 1.69 -5.15
CA ALA A 36 3.29 0.50 -5.99
C ALA A 36 4.42 0.50 -7.04
N GLY A 37 4.75 1.67 -7.59
CA GLY A 37 5.89 1.87 -8.48
C GLY A 37 7.22 1.49 -7.85
N GLY A 38 7.51 1.97 -6.64
CA GLY A 38 8.76 1.68 -5.93
C GLY A 38 8.94 0.20 -5.58
N ILE A 39 7.86 -0.50 -5.22
CA ILE A 39 7.92 -1.95 -4.99
C ILE A 39 8.20 -2.69 -6.31
N ARG A 40 7.59 -2.26 -7.41
CA ARG A 40 7.83 -2.85 -8.74
C ARG A 40 9.29 -2.69 -9.16
N GLU A 41 9.86 -1.49 -9.00
CA GLU A 41 11.27 -1.22 -9.31
C GLU A 41 12.19 -2.10 -8.45
N SER A 42 11.90 -2.23 -7.15
CA SER A 42 12.65 -3.13 -6.26
C SER A 42 12.60 -4.59 -6.74
N LEU A 43 11.44 -5.05 -7.23
CA LEU A 43 11.26 -6.39 -7.80
C LEU A 43 11.98 -6.61 -9.13
N GLU A 44 12.38 -5.55 -9.83
CA GLU A 44 13.12 -5.62 -11.10
C GLU A 44 14.63 -5.54 -10.85
N GLU A 45 15.07 -4.66 -9.96
CA GLU A 45 16.48 -4.34 -9.76
C GLU A 45 17.19 -5.21 -8.70
N ILE A 46 16.47 -5.74 -7.71
CA ILE A 46 17.08 -6.53 -6.63
C ILE A 46 17.09 -8.02 -6.99
N GLU A 47 18.21 -8.69 -6.75
CA GLU A 47 18.32 -10.13 -6.93
C GLU A 47 17.59 -10.89 -5.81
N ASP A 48 17.05 -12.07 -6.11
CA ASP A 48 16.19 -12.85 -5.19
C ASP A 48 16.86 -13.11 -3.82
N TRP A 49 18.15 -13.44 -3.81
CA TRP A 49 18.89 -13.73 -2.58
C TRP A 49 19.17 -12.47 -1.74
N GLU A 50 19.11 -11.27 -2.32
CA GLU A 50 19.36 -10.01 -1.63
C GLU A 50 18.13 -9.48 -0.87
N PHE A 51 16.93 -9.92 -1.26
CA PHE A 51 15.66 -9.42 -0.74
C PHE A 51 15.58 -9.48 0.79
N ASP A 52 15.88 -10.64 1.37
CA ASP A 52 15.84 -10.85 2.82
C ASP A 52 16.81 -9.90 3.54
N THR A 53 18.04 -9.80 3.05
CA THR A 53 19.08 -8.97 3.71
C THR A 53 18.89 -7.46 3.55
N ARG A 54 18.32 -7.00 2.42
CA ARG A 54 18.19 -5.56 2.12
C ARG A 54 16.84 -4.99 2.53
N LEU A 55 15.77 -5.78 2.42
CA LEU A 55 14.40 -5.33 2.61
C LEU A 55 13.70 -6.03 3.79
N GLY A 56 14.30 -7.08 4.36
CA GLY A 56 13.71 -7.83 5.47
C GLY A 56 12.48 -8.65 5.08
N VAL A 57 12.27 -8.88 3.78
CA VAL A 57 11.17 -9.67 3.21
C VAL A 57 11.71 -10.50 2.07
N THR A 58 11.04 -11.61 1.76
CA THR A 58 11.32 -12.39 0.54
C THR A 58 10.78 -11.68 -0.71
N ARG A 59 11.31 -12.06 -1.88
CA ARG A 59 10.81 -11.57 -3.18
C ARG A 59 9.32 -11.90 -3.39
N SER A 60 8.89 -13.06 -2.90
CA SER A 60 7.50 -13.52 -2.95
C SER A 60 6.58 -12.62 -2.13
N GLU A 61 6.96 -12.31 -0.88
CA GLU A 61 6.20 -11.39 -0.03
C GLU A 61 6.13 -9.98 -0.63
N ALA A 62 7.24 -9.47 -1.19
CA ALA A 62 7.23 -8.19 -1.89
C ALA A 62 6.26 -8.19 -3.09
N ARG A 63 6.17 -9.30 -3.84
CA ARG A 63 5.20 -9.46 -4.94
C ARG A 63 3.76 -9.48 -4.42
N GLU A 64 3.50 -10.13 -3.29
CA GLU A 64 2.18 -10.15 -2.65
C GLU A 64 1.76 -8.75 -2.22
N ILE A 65 2.67 -7.98 -1.61
CA ILE A 65 2.44 -6.58 -1.23
C ILE A 65 2.11 -5.75 -2.46
N LEU A 66 2.87 -5.89 -3.56
CA LEU A 66 2.58 -5.19 -4.82
C LEU A 66 1.20 -5.53 -5.37
N ASN A 67 0.87 -6.81 -5.46
CA ASN A 67 -0.42 -7.27 -5.99
C ASN A 67 -1.58 -6.73 -5.15
N HIS A 68 -1.45 -6.78 -3.83
CA HIS A 68 -2.44 -6.24 -2.91
C HIS A 68 -2.58 -4.72 -3.07
N THR A 69 -1.47 -4.02 -3.24
CA THR A 69 -1.45 -2.56 -3.48
C THR A 69 -2.14 -2.19 -4.79
N ILE A 70 -1.90 -2.94 -5.87
CA ILE A 70 -2.56 -2.73 -7.17
C ILE A 70 -4.07 -2.98 -7.07
N ASN A 71 -4.49 -4.03 -6.35
CA ASN A 71 -5.91 -4.31 -6.12
C ASN A 71 -6.60 -3.16 -5.38
N VAL A 72 -5.94 -2.63 -4.35
CA VAL A 72 -6.42 -1.46 -3.60
C VAL A 72 -6.50 -0.23 -4.51
N LEU A 73 -5.46 0.05 -5.28
CA LEU A 73 -5.43 1.17 -6.24
C LEU A 73 -6.55 1.07 -7.29
N GLY A 74 -6.84 -0.14 -7.78
CA GLY A 74 -7.92 -0.40 -8.75
C GLY A 74 -9.33 -0.28 -8.16
N SER A 75 -9.46 -0.40 -6.83
CA SER A 75 -10.75 -0.23 -6.13
C SER A 75 -11.07 1.23 -5.80
N ILE A 76 -10.08 2.13 -5.88
CA ILE A 76 -10.25 3.56 -5.65
C ILE A 76 -10.73 4.21 -6.96
N PRO A 77 -11.90 4.87 -6.99
CA PRO A 77 -12.38 5.58 -8.16
C PRO A 77 -11.32 6.55 -8.69
N LEU A 78 -11.22 6.66 -10.00
CA LEU A 78 -10.60 7.83 -10.60
C LEU A 78 -11.59 8.97 -10.36
N ASP A 79 -11.33 9.81 -9.36
CA ASP A 79 -12.08 11.05 -9.26
C ASP A 79 -11.84 11.81 -10.57
N GLU A 80 -12.91 12.04 -11.33
CA GLU A 80 -12.89 12.94 -12.49
C GLU A 80 -12.65 14.36 -11.95
N TRP A 81 -11.41 14.69 -11.64
CA TRP A 81 -11.08 16.07 -11.29
C TRP A 81 -11.19 16.92 -12.56
N PRO A 82 -12.00 18.00 -12.56
CA PRO A 82 -12.12 18.86 -13.72
C PRO A 82 -10.76 19.52 -13.96
N ARG A 83 -10.22 19.33 -15.17
CA ARG A 83 -9.03 20.04 -15.62
C ARG A 83 -9.25 21.55 -15.64
#